data_AF-A0A842QRP0-F1
#
_entry.id   AF-A0A842QRP0-F1
#
_cell.length_a   1.000
_cell.length_b   1.000
_cell.length_c   1.000
_cell.angle_alpha   90.00
_cell.angle_beta   90.00
_cell.angle_gamma   90.00
#
_symmetry.space_group_name_H-M   'P 1'
#
loop_
_entity.id
_entity.type
_entity.pdbx_description
1 polymer ?
#
loop_
_entity_poly.entity_id
_entity_poly.type
_entity_poly.pdbx_seq_one_letter_code
_entity_poly.pdbx_strand_id
1 'polypeptide(L)'
;MSEEIYDVIIVGAGPAGLTAGLYTSRHNNKTLILEGNKIGGKALEAHWVENYPGFPEGISGPDLMALMEKQAREFGVEFKKETVIGISDLGELKMLSTRSGGFYQAKSLIIAS
;
A
#
# COMPACT_ATOMS: atom_id res chain seq x y z
N MET A 1 -25.78 -0.31 -5.83
CA MET A 1 -24.47 -0.98 -5.62
C MET A 1 -23.90 -0.35 -4.36
N SER A 2 -23.71 -1.11 -3.29
CA SER A 2 -23.15 -0.57 -2.05
C SER A 2 -21.72 -0.13 -2.29
N GLU A 3 -21.40 1.12 -1.94
CA GLU A 3 -20.00 1.57 -1.90
C GLU A 3 -19.24 0.67 -0.90
N GLU A 4 -18.16 0.05 -1.38
CA GLU A 4 -17.36 -0.86 -0.59
C GLU A 4 -16.50 -0.06 0.39
N ILE A 5 -16.77 -0.20 1.70
CA ILE A 5 -16.02 0.46 2.76
C ILE A 5 -14.88 -0.46 3.21
N TYR A 6 -13.66 0.06 3.15
CA TYR A 6 -12.47 -0.61 3.67
C TYR A 6 -12.27 -0.28 5.16
N ASP A 7 -11.65 -1.18 5.90
CA ASP A 7 -11.22 -0.85 7.28
C ASP A 7 -10.02 0.10 7.22
N VAL A 8 -9.08 -0.17 6.32
CA VAL A 8 -7.89 0.66 6.10
C VAL A 8 -7.65 0.86 4.60
N ILE A 9 -7.49 2.11 4.19
CA ILE A 9 -6.85 2.45 2.91
C ILE A 9 -5.46 2.99 3.17
N ILE A 10 -4.51 2.58 2.34
CA ILE A 10 -3.12 3.00 2.38
C ILE A 10 -2.79 3.65 1.03
N VAL A 11 -2.20 4.84 1.05
CA VAL A 11 -1.80 5.56 -0.16
C VAL A 11 -0.30 5.42 -0.33
N GLY A 12 0.13 4.73 -1.38
CA GLY A 12 1.52 4.41 -1.68
C GLY A 12 1.88 2.96 -1.38
N ALA A 13 2.61 2.33 -2.31
CA ALA A 13 3.05 0.93 -2.24
C ALA A 13 4.57 0.79 -2.19
N GLY A 14 5.28 1.72 -1.54
CA GLY A 14 6.68 1.52 -1.15
C GLY A 14 6.82 0.58 0.06
N PRO A 15 8.02 0.44 0.64
CA PRO A 15 8.25 -0.41 1.81
C PRO A 15 7.29 -0.10 2.97
N ALA A 16 7.03 1.18 3.25
CA ALA A 16 6.13 1.62 4.30
C ALA A 16 4.68 1.15 4.07
N GLY A 17 4.16 1.34 2.86
CA GLY A 17 2.80 0.94 2.51
C GLY A 17 2.62 -0.57 2.49
N LEU A 18 3.60 -1.30 1.96
CA LEU A 18 3.60 -2.77 1.93
C LEU A 18 3.64 -3.37 3.35
N THR A 19 4.50 -2.85 4.23
CA THR A 19 4.54 -3.29 5.63
C THR A 19 3.26 -2.92 6.37
N ALA A 20 2.73 -1.73 6.17
CA ALA A 20 1.45 -1.33 6.77
C ALA A 20 0.33 -2.28 6.33
N GLY A 21 0.23 -2.57 5.04
CA GLY A 21 -0.79 -3.47 4.50
C GLY A 21 -0.68 -4.89 5.05
N LEU A 22 0.54 -5.43 5.12
CA LEU A 22 0.81 -6.72 5.73
C LEU A 22 0.27 -6.78 7.17
N TYR A 23 0.55 -5.77 7.99
CA TYR A 23 0.13 -5.75 9.38
C TYR A 23 -1.37 -5.54 9.56
N THR A 24 -2.00 -4.68 8.75
CA THR A 24 -3.44 -4.43 8.86
C THR A 24 -4.24 -5.65 8.42
N SER A 25 -3.88 -6.28 7.30
CA SER A 25 -4.59 -7.49 6.83
C SER A 25 -4.36 -8.69 7.73
N ARG A 26 -3.19 -8.81 8.39
CA ARG A 26 -2.94 -9.86 9.40
C ARG A 26 -3.87 -9.75 10.61
N HIS A 27 -4.43 -8.57 10.89
CA HIS A 27 -5.46 -8.36 11.91
C HIS A 27 -6.89 -8.46 11.34
N ASN A 28 -7.06 -9.12 10.18
CA ASN A 28 -8.32 -9.30 9.48
C ASN A 28 -9.02 -7.98 9.06
N ASN A 29 -8.29 -6.87 8.97
CA ASN A 29 -8.83 -5.64 8.40
C ASN A 29 -8.89 -5.77 6.88
N LYS A 30 -10.04 -5.40 6.30
CA LYS A 30 -10.16 -5.26 4.85
C LYS A 30 -9.30 -4.07 4.40
N THR A 31 -8.16 -4.39 3.79
CA THR A 31 -7.12 -3.41 3.48
C THR A 31 -6.93 -3.23 1.98
N LEU A 32 -6.88 -1.98 1.55
CA LEU A 32 -6.55 -1.60 0.17
C LEU A 32 -5.34 -0.67 0.11
N ILE A 33 -4.37 -1.00 -0.73
CA ILE A 33 -3.29 -0.11 -1.13
C ILE A 33 -3.64 0.52 -2.49
N LEU A 34 -3.64 1.86 -2.54
CA LEU A 34 -3.75 2.65 -3.77
C LEU A 34 -2.37 3.14 -4.19
N GLU A 35 -1.91 2.74 -5.38
CA GLU A 35 -0.60 3.12 -5.94
C GLU A 35 -0.74 3.61 -7.38
N GLY A 36 -0.28 4.82 -7.68
CA GLY A 36 -0.39 5.39 -9.02
C GLY A 36 0.64 4.87 -10.02
N ASN A 37 1.80 4.42 -9.53
CA ASN A 37 2.96 4.06 -10.33
C ASN A 37 3.25 2.55 -10.24
N LYS A 38 4.47 2.18 -9.85
CA LYS A 38 4.92 0.80 -9.66
C LYS A 38 4.97 0.50 -8.16
N ILE A 39 4.51 -0.69 -7.79
CA ILE A 39 4.68 -1.22 -6.44
C ILE A 39 6.17 -1.37 -6.15
N GLY A 40 6.60 -0.88 -4.99
CA GLY A 40 7.98 -0.89 -4.51
C GLY A 40 8.57 0.51 -4.28
N GLY A 41 7.95 1.56 -4.81
CA GLY A 41 8.40 2.94 -4.61
C GLY A 41 9.86 3.16 -5.03
N LYS A 42 10.58 4.06 -4.34
CA LYS A 42 11.98 4.39 -4.65
C LYS A 42 12.95 3.22 -4.49
N ALA A 43 12.61 2.21 -3.69
CA ALA A 43 13.49 1.06 -3.49
C ALA A 43 13.71 0.25 -4.77
N LEU A 44 12.82 0.36 -5.77
CA LEU A 44 13.01 -0.24 -7.09
C LEU A 44 14.24 0.30 -7.84
N GLU A 45 14.69 1.53 -7.52
CA GLU A 45 15.81 2.19 -8.18
C GLU A 45 17.17 1.72 -7.63
N ALA A 46 17.17 1.06 -6.47
CA ALA A 46 18.39 0.56 -5.85
C ALA A 46 18.91 -0.66 -6.60
N HIS A 47 20.15 -0.56 -7.12
CA HIS A 47 20.85 -1.70 -7.73
C HIS A 47 21.12 -2.80 -6.69
N TRP A 48 21.59 -2.41 -5.50
CA TRP A 48 21.92 -3.32 -4.40
C TRP A 48 21.60 -2.67 -3.05
N VAL A 49 21.00 -3.43 -2.14
CA VAL A 49 20.62 -3.02 -0.79
C VAL A 49 21.38 -3.89 0.19
N GLU A 50 22.34 -3.30 0.90
CA GLU A 50 23.22 -3.97 1.89
C GLU A 50 22.80 -3.75 3.34
N ASN A 51 21.84 -2.85 3.57
CA ASN A 51 21.47 -2.34 4.89
C ASN A 51 20.02 -2.66 5.30
N TYR A 52 19.36 -3.61 4.63
CA TYR A 52 18.05 -4.09 5.04
C TYR A 52 18.19 -5.38 5.89
N PRO A 53 17.84 -5.34 7.19
CA PRO A 53 17.99 -6.50 8.06
C PRO A 53 17.28 -7.76 7.52
N GLY A 54 17.96 -8.90 7.61
CA GLY A 54 17.50 -10.17 7.05
C GLY A 54 18.15 -10.58 5.72
N PHE A 55 18.93 -9.68 5.10
CA PHE A 55 19.72 -9.97 3.90
C PHE A 55 21.21 -9.65 4.14
N PRO A 56 21.96 -10.51 4.86
CA PRO A 56 23.35 -10.22 5.22
C PRO A 56 24.30 -10.17 4.01
N GLU A 57 23.98 -10.87 2.92
CA GLU A 57 24.69 -10.78 1.64
C GLU A 57 24.18 -9.63 0.74
N GLY A 58 23.16 -8.90 1.21
CA GLY A 58 22.41 -7.91 0.44
C GLY A 58 21.40 -8.51 -0.53
N ILE A 59 20.61 -7.65 -1.16
CA ILE A 59 19.57 -8.00 -2.14
C ILE A 59 19.35 -6.87 -3.14
N SER A 60 18.88 -7.16 -4.35
CA SER A 60 18.49 -6.11 -5.28
C SER A 60 17.24 -5.37 -4.79
N GLY A 61 17.11 -4.08 -5.12
CA GLY A 61 15.91 -3.30 -4.80
C GLY A 61 14.62 -3.94 -5.34
N PRO A 62 14.56 -4.35 -6.62
CA PRO A 62 13.43 -5.05 -7.20
C PRO A 62 13.07 -6.36 -6.49
N ASP A 63 14.06 -7.20 -6.13
CA ASP A 63 13.78 -8.48 -5.46
C ASP A 63 13.26 -8.26 -4.03
N LEU A 64 13.82 -7.30 -3.30
CA LEU A 64 13.31 -6.92 -1.97
C LEU A 64 11.84 -6.47 -2.05
N MET A 65 11.50 -5.62 -3.03
CA MET A 65 10.13 -5.14 -3.19
C MET A 65 9.17 -6.25 -3.65
N ALA A 66 9.62 -7.15 -4.52
CA ALA A 66 8.83 -8.32 -4.92
C ALA A 66 8.52 -9.26 -3.73
N LEU A 67 9.48 -9.46 -2.82
CA LEU A 67 9.25 -10.24 -1.60
C LEU A 67 8.24 -9.55 -0.67
N MET A 68 8.35 -8.23 -0.48
CA MET A 68 7.41 -7.47 0.35
C MET A 68 5.99 -7.46 -0.26
N GLU A 69 5.88 -7.26 -1.57
CA GLU A 69 4.59 -7.34 -2.29
C GLU A 69 3.96 -8.72 -2.14
N LYS A 70 4.75 -9.79 -2.34
CA LYS A 70 4.29 -11.17 -2.19
C LYS A 70 3.71 -11.41 -0.79
N GLN A 71 4.42 -11.00 0.26
CA GLN A 71 3.94 -11.13 1.64
C GLN A 71 2.62 -10.39 1.86
N ALA A 72 2.53 -9.14 1.40
CA ALA A 72 1.30 -8.35 1.53
C ALA A 72 0.10 -9.04 0.83
N ARG A 73 0.30 -9.56 -0.39
CA ARG A 73 -0.74 -10.28 -1.13
C ARG A 73 -1.17 -11.59 -0.46
N GLU A 74 -0.22 -12.37 0.08
CA GLU A 74 -0.52 -13.62 0.78
C GLU A 74 -1.39 -13.41 2.02
N PHE A 75 -1.28 -12.25 2.68
CA PHE A 75 -2.15 -11.87 3.80
C PHE A 75 -3.46 -11.19 3.36
N GLY A 76 -3.74 -11.10 2.07
CA GLY A 76 -5.02 -10.60 1.56
C GLY A 76 -5.10 -9.09 1.37
N VAL A 77 -3.96 -8.38 1.29
CA VAL A 77 -3.95 -6.97 0.88
C VAL A 77 -4.44 -6.83 -0.56
N GLU A 78 -5.44 -5.98 -0.78
CA GLU A 78 -5.87 -5.60 -2.12
C GLU A 78 -4.99 -4.47 -2.66
N PHE A 79 -4.77 -4.46 -3.97
CA PHE A 79 -4.00 -3.43 -4.65
C PHE A 79 -4.82 -2.87 -5.81
N LYS A 80 -4.90 -1.54 -5.91
CA LYS A 80 -5.44 -0.87 -7.10
C LYS A 80 -4.45 0.16 -7.63
N LYS A 81 -4.30 0.17 -8.95
CA LYS A 81 -3.43 1.11 -9.64
C LYS A 81 -4.16 2.45 -9.80
N GLU A 82 -4.03 3.31 -8.81
CA GLU A 82 -4.78 4.55 -8.69
C GLU A 82 -3.93 5.66 -8.08
N THR A 83 -3.93 6.84 -8.71
CA THR A 83 -3.32 8.03 -8.12
C THR A 83 -4.36 8.78 -7.31
N VAL A 84 -4.22 8.80 -5.99
CA VAL A 84 -5.04 9.64 -5.11
C VAL A 84 -4.74 11.10 -5.37
N ILE A 85 -5.78 11.91 -5.56
CA ILE A 85 -5.69 13.36 -5.83
C ILE A 85 -6.45 14.21 -4.80
N GLY A 86 -7.26 13.59 -3.95
CA GLY A 86 -7.99 14.29 -2.90
C GLY A 86 -8.33 13.34 -1.75
N ILE A 87 -8.31 13.90 -0.54
CA ILE A 87 -8.71 13.22 0.70
C ILE A 87 -9.66 14.16 1.44
N SER A 88 -10.82 13.64 1.83
CA SER A 88 -11.79 14.33 2.66
C SER A 88 -12.00 13.54 3.95
N ASP A 89 -11.79 14.20 5.09
CA ASP A 89 -12.11 13.65 6.41
C ASP A 89 -13.59 13.93 6.72
N LEU A 90 -14.40 12.87 6.85
CA LEU A 90 -15.83 12.93 7.17
C LEU A 90 -16.11 12.45 8.60
N GLY A 91 -15.10 12.44 9.48
CA GLY A 91 -15.18 11.90 10.83
C GLY A 91 -14.89 10.41 10.86
N GLU A 92 -15.96 9.61 11.02
CA GLU A 92 -15.89 8.13 11.08
C GLU A 92 -15.38 7.48 9.79
N LEU A 93 -15.45 8.20 8.66
CA LEU A 93 -15.00 7.75 7.36
C LEU A 93 -14.05 8.78 6.74
N LYS A 94 -13.11 8.27 5.97
CA LYS A 94 -12.23 9.04 5.09
C LYS A 94 -12.60 8.71 3.65
N MET A 95 -12.78 9.73 2.82
CA MET A 95 -13.08 9.58 1.40
C MET A 95 -11.86 9.98 0.58
N LEU A 96 -11.50 9.15 -0.39
CA LEU A 96 -10.40 9.41 -1.32
C LEU A 96 -10.96 9.51 -2.72
N SER A 97 -10.51 10.53 -3.46
CA SER A 97 -10.77 10.66 -4.90
C SER A 97 -9.49 10.38 -5.68
N THR A 98 -9.62 9.69 -6.82
CA THR A 98 -8.50 9.31 -7.66
C THR A 98 -8.52 10.02 -9.00
N ARG A 99 -7.37 10.08 -9.66
CA ARG A 99 -7.20 10.71 -10.97
C ARG A 99 -8.06 10.08 -12.06
N SER A 100 -8.38 8.79 -11.94
CA SER A 100 -9.27 8.08 -12.86
C SER A 100 -10.75 8.42 -12.68
N GLY A 101 -11.10 9.22 -11.66
CA GLY A 101 -12.48 9.49 -11.26
C GLY A 101 -13.05 8.47 -10.27
N GLY A 102 -12.23 7.57 -9.72
CA GLY A 102 -12.63 6.63 -8.69
C GLY A 102 -12.82 7.28 -7.32
N PHE A 103 -13.73 6.71 -6.52
CA PHE A 103 -13.97 7.09 -5.14
C PHE A 103 -13.83 5.88 -4.22
N TYR A 104 -13.14 6.06 -3.11
CA TYR A 104 -12.87 5.01 -2.13
C TYR A 104 -13.15 5.53 -0.73
N GLN A 105 -13.67 4.66 0.14
CA GLN A 105 -13.99 4.99 1.53
C GLN A 105 -13.28 4.04 2.49
N ALA A 106 -12.76 4.57 3.59
CA ALA A 106 -12.24 3.76 4.67
C ALA A 106 -12.51 4.35 6.05
N LYS A 107 -12.53 3.49 7.07
CA LYS A 107 -12.57 3.93 8.48
C LYS A 107 -11.26 4.60 8.90
N SER A 108 -10.13 4.12 8.38
CA SER A 108 -8.79 4.63 8.67
C SER A 108 -7.95 4.80 7.40
N LEU A 109 -7.03 5.77 7.43
CA LEU A 109 -6.16 6.12 6.33
C LEU A 109 -4.69 6.12 6.78
N ILE A 110 -3.81 5.50 6.01
CA ILE A 110 -2.35 5.59 6.17
C ILE A 110 -1.77 6.26 4.92
N ILE A 111 -0.97 7.31 5.12
CA ILE A 111 -0.26 8.00 4.04
C ILE A 111 1.19 7.51 4.00
N ALA A 112 1.59 6.89 2.90
CA ALA A 112 2.91 6.30 2.67
C ALA A 112 3.41 6.56 1.22
N SER A 113 3.08 7.74 0.69
CA SER A 113 3.30 8.17 -0.71
C SER A 113 4.67 8.75 -0.98
#